data_AF-A0A962K088-F1
#
_entry.id   AF-A0A962K088-F1
#
_cell.length_a   1.000
_cell.length_b   1.000
_cell.length_c   1.000
_cell.angle_alpha   90.00
_cell.angle_beta   90.00
_cell.angle_gamma   90.00
#
_symmetry.space_group_name_H-M   'P 1'
#
loop_
_entity.id
_entity.type
_entity.pdbx_description
1 polymer ?
#
loop_
_entity_poly.entity_id
_entity_poly.type
_entity_poly.pdbx_seq_one_letter_code
_entity_poly.pdbx_strand_id
1 'polypeptide(L)'
;MMATEMQKTDVVVIGLGAVGGVAVLPLVSAGLRVVGLEAGSWLSTRDFAPDELRNNTRDWPQSVQKANQEVPTSRANESEAATQGSGHPMMNAVGGTSLHYWAQSWRLNPWDFKVVSETTRRYGANRLPAGSTVEDWPFA
;
A
#
# COMPACT_ATOMS: atom_id res chain seq x y z
N MET A 1 7.48 -3.44 28.85
CA MET A 1 6.09 -3.13 28.46
C MET A 1 5.33 -4.44 28.41
N MET A 2 4.12 -4.55 28.97
CA MET A 2 3.29 -5.75 28.83
C MET A 2 2.40 -5.61 27.60
N ALA A 3 2.25 -6.69 26.82
CA ALA A 3 1.33 -6.70 25.68
C ALA A 3 -0.12 -6.59 26.17
N THR A 4 -0.96 -5.88 25.42
CA THR A 4 -2.41 -5.85 25.68
C THR A 4 -3.04 -7.12 25.12
N GLU A 5 -3.69 -7.91 25.96
CA GLU A 5 -4.43 -9.09 25.52
C GLU A 5 -5.84 -8.68 25.07
N MET A 6 -6.17 -8.98 23.82
CA MET A 6 -7.49 -8.72 23.23
C MET A 6 -8.28 -10.03 23.12
N GLN A 7 -9.59 -9.93 22.97
CA GLN A 7 -10.42 -11.09 22.66
C GLN A 7 -9.95 -11.75 21.36
N LYS A 8 -9.93 -13.09 21.33
CA LYS A 8 -9.63 -13.85 20.11
C LYS A 8 -10.56 -13.41 18.99
N THR A 9 -10.04 -13.24 17.79
CA THR A 9 -10.77 -12.84 16.58
C THR A 9 -10.50 -13.84 15.45
N ASP A 10 -11.33 -13.83 14.41
CA ASP A 10 -11.20 -14.79 13.31
C ASP A 10 -10.17 -14.32 12.28
N VAL A 11 -10.11 -13.00 12.03
CA VAL A 11 -9.12 -12.37 11.14
C VAL A 11 -8.53 -11.11 11.76
N VAL A 12 -7.22 -10.91 11.57
CA VAL A 12 -6.53 -9.64 11.85
C VAL A 12 -6.06 -9.04 10.52
N VAL A 13 -6.43 -7.79 10.26
CA VAL A 13 -5.97 -7.02 9.09
C VAL A 13 -4.96 -5.99 9.57
N ILE A 14 -3.74 -6.06 9.06
CA ILE A 14 -2.66 -5.12 9.38
C ILE A 14 -2.58 -4.07 8.27
N GLY A 15 -2.83 -2.81 8.63
CA GLY A 15 -2.97 -1.69 7.71
C GLY A 15 -4.41 -1.55 7.22
N LEU A 16 -5.04 -0.42 7.54
CA LEU A 16 -6.37 -0.05 7.08
C LEU A 16 -6.30 1.02 5.98
N GLY A 17 -5.35 0.84 5.06
CA GLY A 17 -5.22 1.64 3.85
C GLY A 17 -6.26 1.29 2.78
N ALA A 18 -6.05 1.78 1.56
CA ALA A 18 -6.95 1.59 0.42
C ALA A 18 -7.39 0.12 0.22
N VAL A 19 -6.46 -0.83 0.30
CA VAL A 19 -6.76 -2.26 0.13
C VAL A 19 -7.33 -2.88 1.41
N GLY A 20 -6.66 -2.69 2.55
CA GLY A 20 -7.06 -3.29 3.82
C GLY A 20 -8.47 -2.87 4.26
N GLY A 21 -8.80 -1.59 4.12
CA GLY A 21 -10.13 -1.06 4.43
C GLY A 21 -11.24 -1.69 3.58
N VAL A 22 -11.00 -1.91 2.29
CA VAL A 22 -11.98 -2.55 1.39
C VAL A 22 -12.05 -4.06 1.64
N ALA A 23 -10.92 -4.70 1.93
CA ALA A 23 -10.85 -6.15 2.17
C ALA A 23 -11.61 -6.58 3.43
N VAL A 24 -11.78 -5.71 4.43
CA VAL A 24 -12.54 -6.01 5.65
C VAL A 24 -14.03 -6.23 5.35
N LEU A 25 -14.62 -5.47 4.42
CA LEU A 25 -16.07 -5.53 4.12
C LEU A 25 -16.57 -6.95 3.81
N PRO A 26 -16.04 -7.68 2.82
CA PRO A 26 -16.52 -9.03 2.54
C PRO A 26 -16.32 -10.00 3.71
N LEU A 27 -15.26 -9.83 4.50
CA LEU A 27 -14.98 -10.67 5.68
C LEU A 27 -16.04 -10.47 6.77
N VAL A 28 -16.35 -9.22 7.12
CA VAL A 28 -17.39 -8.93 8.12
C VAL A 28 -18.79 -9.27 7.60
N SER A 29 -19.06 -9.08 6.30
CA SER A 29 -20.32 -9.49 5.68
C SER A 29 -20.53 -11.01 5.69
N ALA A 30 -19.44 -11.78 5.71
CA ALA A 30 -19.49 -13.24 5.89
C ALA A 30 -19.69 -13.66 7.37
N GLY A 31 -19.83 -12.72 8.30
CA GLY A 31 -20.03 -13.00 9.72
C GLY A 31 -18.75 -13.24 10.52
N LEU A 32 -17.57 -13.00 9.93
CA LEU A 32 -16.30 -13.13 10.64
C LEU A 32 -16.07 -11.93 11.57
N ARG A 33 -15.47 -12.20 12.74
CA ARG A 33 -14.95 -11.15 13.62
C ARG A 33 -13.58 -10.73 13.12
N VAL A 34 -13.46 -9.45 12.77
CA VAL A 34 -12.26 -8.88 12.16
C VAL A 34 -11.73 -7.75 13.05
N VAL A 35 -10.44 -7.81 13.37
CA VAL A 35 -9.73 -6.69 14.01
C VAL A 35 -8.82 -6.04 12.98
N GLY A 36 -8.99 -4.74 12.78
CA GLY A 36 -8.08 -3.92 11.98
C GLY A 36 -7.06 -3.23 12.87
N LEU A 37 -5.78 -3.36 12.53
CA LEU A 37 -4.67 -2.65 13.18
C LEU A 37 -4.11 -1.62 12.19
N GLU A 38 -4.10 -0.35 12.58
CA GLU A 38 -3.53 0.73 11.80
C GLU A 38 -2.49 1.46 12.64
N ALA A 39 -1.36 1.82 12.03
CA ALA A 39 -0.27 2.52 12.71
C ALA A 39 -0.60 3.99 12.95
N GLY A 40 -1.52 4.54 12.15
CA GLY A 40 -1.99 5.91 12.23
C GLY A 40 -3.28 6.13 13.02
N SER A 41 -3.66 7.41 13.13
CA SER A 41 -4.90 7.84 13.79
C SER A 41 -6.11 7.79 12.85
N TRP A 42 -7.29 8.02 13.42
CA TRP A 42 -8.50 8.30 12.67
C TRP A 42 -8.63 9.80 12.45
N LEU A 43 -8.60 10.25 11.19
CA LEU A 43 -8.70 11.67 10.86
C LEU A 43 -10.15 12.15 10.77
N SER A 44 -10.33 13.44 11.00
CA SER A 44 -11.60 14.15 10.96
C SER A 44 -11.60 15.23 9.87
N THR A 45 -12.76 15.81 9.57
CA THR A 45 -12.87 16.93 8.61
C THR A 45 -11.99 18.13 8.94
N ARG A 46 -11.65 18.34 10.23
CA ARG A 46 -10.77 19.43 10.66
C ARG A 46 -9.33 19.24 10.18
N ASP A 47 -8.89 18.00 10.00
CA ASP A 47 -7.53 17.67 9.57
C ASP A 47 -7.30 17.99 8.08
N PHE A 48 -8.39 18.14 7.32
CA PHE A 48 -8.44 18.46 5.89
C PHE A 48 -8.86 19.90 5.60
N ALA A 49 -8.51 20.84 6.48
CA ALA A 49 -8.71 22.26 6.20
C ALA A 49 -8.05 22.64 4.85
N PRO A 50 -8.67 23.53 4.04
CA PRO A 50 -8.16 23.94 2.75
C PRO A 50 -6.98 24.91 2.91
N ASP A 51 -5.85 24.39 3.37
CA ASP A 51 -4.58 25.09 3.55
C ASP A 51 -3.53 24.50 2.61
N GLU A 52 -3.36 25.13 1.46
CA GLU A 52 -2.45 24.66 0.41
C GLU A 52 -0.98 24.68 0.85
N LEU A 53 -0.57 25.70 1.60
CA LEU A 53 0.81 25.85 2.06
C LEU A 53 1.15 24.75 3.07
N ARG A 54 0.24 24.47 4.00
CA ARG A 54 0.39 23.34 4.92
C ARG A 54 0.43 22.01 4.14
N ASN A 55 -0.62 21.73 3.37
CA ASN A 55 -0.84 20.39 2.84
C ASN A 55 0.11 20.03 1.70
N ASN A 56 0.48 20.97 0.82
CA ASN A 56 1.28 20.70 -0.38
C ASN A 56 2.76 21.07 -0.25
N THR A 57 3.12 21.96 0.68
CA THR A 57 4.51 22.46 0.79
C THR A 57 5.20 22.07 2.08
N ARG A 58 4.52 22.19 3.24
CA ARG A 58 5.17 22.02 4.55
C ARG A 58 5.04 20.61 5.12
N ASP A 59 3.85 20.03 5.01
CA ASP A 59 3.49 18.78 5.67
C ASP A 59 3.02 17.70 4.66
N TRP A 60 3.49 17.73 3.41
CA TRP A 60 3.10 16.71 2.44
C TRP A 60 3.67 15.33 2.79
N PRO A 61 2.87 14.24 2.76
CA PRO A 61 1.41 14.22 2.61
C PRO A 61 0.75 14.58 3.96
N GLN A 62 -0.19 15.52 3.93
CA GLN A 62 -0.81 16.17 5.09
C GLN A 62 -0.88 15.30 6.36
N SER A 63 -0.53 15.89 7.52
CA SER A 63 -0.72 15.36 8.88
C SER A 63 0.23 14.28 9.42
N VAL A 64 1.21 13.75 8.67
CA VAL A 64 2.08 12.68 9.23
C VAL A 64 3.57 12.85 8.95
N GLN A 65 4.28 13.51 9.87
CA GLN A 65 5.76 13.52 9.92
C GLN A 65 6.38 12.13 10.19
N LYS A 66 5.62 11.19 10.78
CA LYS A 66 6.09 9.81 11.03
C LYS A 66 6.49 9.09 9.73
N ALA A 67 5.78 9.31 8.63
CA ALA A 67 6.13 8.73 7.33
C ALA A 67 7.54 9.14 6.86
N ASN A 68 7.99 10.35 7.19
CA ASN A 68 9.35 10.81 6.90
C ASN A 68 10.43 10.06 7.70
N GLN A 69 10.09 9.52 8.87
CA GLN A 69 10.99 8.69 9.68
C GLN A 69 10.95 7.22 9.28
N GLU A 70 9.95 6.81 8.49
CA GLU A 70 9.72 5.43 8.07
C GLU A 70 9.94 5.24 6.56
N VAL A 71 10.63 6.18 5.90
CA VAL A 71 10.95 6.06 4.47
C VAL A 71 11.73 4.75 4.25
N PRO A 72 11.24 3.85 3.38
CA PRO A 72 11.92 2.60 3.13
C PRO A 72 13.35 2.80 2.63
N THR A 73 14.24 1.89 3.04
CA THR A 73 15.57 1.79 2.45
C THR A 73 15.54 0.82 1.28
N SER A 74 16.35 1.09 0.26
CA SER A 74 16.45 0.24 -0.93
C SER A 74 17.91 -0.03 -1.29
N ARG A 75 18.16 -1.19 -1.90
CA ARG A 75 19.46 -1.60 -2.46
C ARG A 75 19.21 -2.42 -3.73
N ALA A 76 20.13 -2.38 -4.68
CA ALA A 76 19.98 -3.13 -5.93
C ALA A 76 20.24 -4.64 -5.74
N ASN A 77 21.13 -4.99 -4.82
CA ASN A 77 21.46 -6.38 -4.47
C ASN A 77 21.91 -6.47 -3.00
N GLU A 78 22.08 -7.69 -2.49
CA GLU A 78 22.43 -7.96 -1.09
C GLU A 78 23.81 -7.47 -0.67
N SER A 79 24.72 -7.26 -1.63
CA SER A 79 26.10 -6.81 -1.36
C SER A 79 26.21 -5.28 -1.22
N GLU A 80 25.18 -4.54 -1.60
CA GLU A 80 25.15 -3.08 -1.52
C GLU A 80 24.54 -2.57 -0.21
N ALA A 81 25.07 -1.47 0.30
CA ALA A 81 24.49 -0.78 1.44
C ALA A 81 23.12 -0.19 1.06
N ALA A 82 22.10 -0.45 1.89
CA ALA A 82 20.77 0.10 1.67
C ALA A 82 20.77 1.62 1.93
N THR A 83 20.18 2.38 1.02
CA THR A 83 20.05 3.83 1.13
C THR A 83 18.59 4.20 1.33
N GLN A 84 18.35 5.21 2.18
CA GLN A 84 17.02 5.75 2.40
C GLN A 84 16.67 6.71 1.26
N GLY A 85 15.47 6.56 0.68
CA GLY A 85 14.97 7.45 -0.36
C GLY A 85 14.69 8.88 0.16
N SER A 86 14.44 9.81 -0.75
CA SER A 86 14.01 11.17 -0.42
C SER A 86 12.48 11.26 -0.35
N GLY A 87 11.92 11.16 0.85
CA GLY A 87 10.47 11.27 1.08
C GLY A 87 9.67 10.05 0.60
N HIS A 88 8.53 9.80 1.25
CA HIS A 88 7.63 8.71 0.88
C HIS A 88 6.18 9.17 1.00
N PRO A 89 5.32 9.03 -0.02
CA PRO A 89 3.92 9.47 0.02
C PRO A 89 3.03 8.50 0.83
N MET A 90 3.59 7.82 1.83
CA MET A 90 2.81 6.96 2.72
C MET A 90 2.07 7.81 3.72
N MET A 91 0.85 7.38 4.05
CA MET A 91 0.02 7.97 5.07
C MET A 91 -0.23 6.98 6.19
N ASN A 92 0.16 7.36 7.40
CA ASN A 92 -0.20 6.62 8.61
C ASN A 92 -1.51 7.20 9.15
N ALA A 93 -2.64 6.70 8.66
CA ALA A 93 -3.97 6.98 9.17
C ALA A 93 -4.95 5.92 8.66
N VAL A 94 -6.10 5.79 9.31
CA VAL A 94 -7.17 4.91 8.77
C VAL A 94 -7.67 5.48 7.45
N GLY A 95 -7.54 4.70 6.37
CA GLY A 95 -7.68 5.11 4.97
C GLY A 95 -6.33 5.07 4.21
N GLY A 96 -5.21 5.23 4.91
CA GLY A 96 -3.88 5.24 4.31
C GLY A 96 -3.74 6.25 3.18
N THR A 97 -2.94 5.93 2.16
CA THR A 97 -2.66 6.84 1.04
C THR A 97 -3.92 7.25 0.26
N SER A 98 -5.06 6.56 0.39
CA SER A 98 -6.31 7.02 -0.23
C SER A 98 -6.85 8.33 0.36
N LEU A 99 -6.30 8.81 1.47
CA LEU A 99 -6.67 10.11 2.06
C LEU A 99 -6.06 11.30 1.33
N HIS A 100 -4.98 11.11 0.55
CA HIS A 100 -4.28 12.20 -0.13
C HIS A 100 -3.83 11.84 -1.56
N TYR A 101 -4.26 10.68 -2.09
CA TYR A 101 -4.06 10.36 -3.50
C TYR A 101 -4.80 11.34 -4.41
N TRP A 102 -4.35 11.45 -5.66
CA TRP A 102 -4.91 12.39 -6.64
C TRP A 102 -6.30 12.03 -7.19
N ALA A 103 -7.05 11.13 -6.55
CA ALA A 103 -8.33 10.62 -7.06
C ALA A 103 -8.24 10.02 -8.48
N GLN A 104 -7.05 9.60 -8.90
CA GLN A 104 -6.83 8.94 -10.18
C GLN A 104 -6.96 7.43 -10.00
N SER A 105 -7.94 6.84 -10.66
CA SER A 105 -8.26 5.41 -10.54
C SER A 105 -8.42 4.78 -11.92
N TRP A 106 -7.30 4.63 -12.62
CA TRP A 106 -7.28 3.95 -13.92
C TRP A 106 -7.41 2.44 -13.75
N ARG A 107 -8.03 1.80 -14.75
CA ARG A 107 -8.05 0.34 -14.82
C ARG A 107 -6.79 -0.14 -15.54
N LEU A 108 -6.19 -1.20 -15.00
CA LEU A 108 -5.14 -1.93 -15.70
C LEU A 108 -5.68 -2.50 -17.02
N ASN A 109 -4.82 -2.56 -18.03
CA ASN A 109 -5.13 -3.21 -19.29
C ASN A 109 -5.16 -4.73 -19.09
N PRO A 110 -5.93 -5.48 -19.90
CA PRO A 110 -5.90 -6.94 -19.84
C PRO A 110 -4.50 -7.55 -20.01
N TRP A 111 -3.60 -6.86 -20.71
CA TRP A 111 -2.20 -7.24 -20.87
C TRP A 111 -1.44 -7.27 -19.55
N ASP A 112 -1.72 -6.34 -18.63
CA ASP A 112 -0.99 -6.20 -17.36
C ASP A 112 -1.15 -7.43 -16.46
N PHE A 113 -2.20 -8.23 -16.71
CA PHE A 113 -2.47 -9.49 -16.03
C PHE A 113 -1.92 -10.72 -16.78
N LYS A 114 -1.42 -10.56 -18.01
CA LYS A 114 -1.03 -11.66 -18.91
C LYS A 114 0.34 -11.43 -19.56
N VAL A 115 1.24 -10.78 -18.84
CA VAL A 115 2.54 -10.33 -19.38
C VAL A 115 3.37 -11.49 -19.91
N VAL A 116 3.45 -12.61 -19.20
CA VAL A 116 4.23 -13.80 -19.60
C VAL A 116 3.58 -14.47 -20.80
N SER A 117 2.29 -14.80 -20.70
CA SER A 117 1.56 -15.49 -21.77
C SER A 117 1.57 -14.69 -23.06
N GLU A 118 1.25 -13.40 -23.00
CA GLU A 118 1.13 -12.59 -24.20
C GLU A 118 2.49 -12.18 -24.78
N THR A 119 3.53 -11.97 -23.97
CA THR A 119 4.89 -11.74 -24.48
C THR A 119 5.38 -12.96 -25.24
N THR A 120 5.20 -14.14 -24.67
CA THR A 120 5.59 -15.41 -25.29
C THR A 120 4.83 -15.64 -26.59
N ARG A 121 3.51 -15.42 -26.59
CA ARG A 121 2.65 -15.59 -27.78
C ARG A 121 3.03 -14.64 -28.92
N ARG A 122 3.32 -13.37 -28.63
CA ARG A 122 3.56 -12.35 -29.65
C ARG A 122 5.00 -12.30 -30.13
N TYR A 123 5.96 -12.53 -29.23
CA TYR A 123 7.37 -12.25 -29.50
C TYR A 123 8.30 -13.44 -29.26
N GLY A 124 7.78 -14.55 -28.74
CA GLY A 124 8.53 -15.74 -28.39
C GLY A 124 9.04 -15.71 -26.95
N ALA A 125 9.17 -16.90 -26.35
CA ALA A 125 9.61 -17.06 -24.95
C ALA A 125 11.01 -16.49 -24.69
N ASN A 126 11.87 -16.45 -25.70
CA ASN A 126 13.22 -15.88 -25.62
C ASN A 126 13.24 -14.36 -25.36
N ARG A 127 12.09 -13.67 -25.42
CA ARG A 127 11.98 -12.27 -25.04
C ARG A 127 11.76 -12.04 -23.55
N LEU A 128 11.53 -13.10 -22.78
CA LEU A 128 11.57 -13.07 -21.33
C LEU A 128 13.00 -13.47 -20.89
N PRO A 129 13.79 -12.53 -20.32
CA PRO A 129 15.15 -12.85 -19.89
C PRO A 129 15.17 -14.00 -18.87
N ALA A 130 16.15 -14.88 -19.00
CA ALA A 130 16.36 -15.96 -18.04
C ALA A 130 16.57 -15.38 -16.62
N GLY A 131 15.87 -15.94 -15.63
CA GLY A 131 15.89 -15.46 -14.25
C GLY A 131 14.94 -14.29 -13.96
N SER A 132 14.09 -13.89 -14.92
CA SER A 132 13.01 -12.94 -14.63
C SER A 132 11.98 -13.56 -13.68
N THR A 133 11.45 -12.75 -12.76
CA THR A 133 10.38 -13.11 -11.81
C THR A 133 9.01 -12.61 -12.26
N VAL A 134 8.87 -12.19 -13.52
CA VAL A 134 7.59 -11.75 -14.08
C VAL A 134 6.66 -12.95 -14.26
N GLU A 135 5.41 -12.80 -13.85
CA GLU A 135 4.39 -13.84 -13.84
C GLU A 135 3.05 -13.26 -14.30
N ASP A 136 2.16 -14.10 -14.80
CA ASP A 136 0.76 -13.73 -15.07
C ASP A 136 -0.04 -13.64 -13.76
N TRP A 137 -1.08 -12.80 -13.74
CA TRP A 137 -1.99 -12.70 -12.61
C TRP A 137 -3.41 -13.20 -12.99
N PRO A 138 -4.10 -13.98 -12.13
CA PRO A 138 -3.65 -14.44 -10.81
C PRO A 138 -2.54 -15.47 -10.89
N PHE A 139 -1.66 -15.46 -9.88
CA PHE A 139 -0.64 -16.50 -9.72
C PHE A 139 -1.32 -17.85 -9.47
N ALA A 140 -0.74 -18.91 -10.02
CA ALA A 140 -1.21 -20.30 -9.85
C ALA A 140 -0.74 -20.90 -8.52
#